data_AF-Q9F7N0-F1
#
_entry.id   AF-Q9F7N0-F1
#
_cell.length_a   1.000
_cell.length_b   1.000
_cell.length_c   1.000
_cell.angle_alpha   90.00
_cell.angle_beta   90.00
_cell.angle_gamma   90.00
#
_symmetry.space_group_name_H-M   'P 1'
#
loop_
_entity.id
_entity.type
_entity.pdbx_description
1 polymer ?
#
loop_
_entity_poly.entity_id
_entity_poly.type
_entity_poly.pdbx_seq_one_letter_code
_entity_poly.pdbx_strand_id
1 'polypeptide(L)'
;MLLKCEAMTTQKYLDQSQNIFFIFGSEVVLKNNSKDLLLKHLSNKGFKEKTIINKDGFDKIDQTIIENASGSLFGSKIIVEINHDQGKIPDQIIKISQIENINHMDNIAIIINSSNEKLNFTTKWVKQMDEIALIIDCGKLKSFEEKIWLKHQLSFISEKDRPSLVQNISEMNSGNLVAQQNEVKLLRLTYKDGDGQERKPSVESAEFMPFELEDKIISNNTKQALKIIHSIKSAEDHYAPLLVWIVGKIINSAANARQSKNPVDSLIKSGVWKNKTSEYMHFIKNHKLQNLIQLQKNVFELDLANKGLSDKDFWYELDNIVIKLTSN
;
A
#
# COMPACT_ATOMS: atom_id res chain seq x y z
N MET A 1 28.56 4.71 11.42
CA MET A 1 27.27 4.69 12.16
C MET A 1 26.25 4.19 11.15
N LEU A 2 25.51 3.12 11.44
CA LEU A 2 24.51 2.60 10.48
C LEU A 2 23.43 3.68 10.30
N LEU A 3 23.25 4.20 9.08
CA LEU A 3 22.28 5.27 8.78
C LEU A 3 21.00 4.67 8.20
N LYS A 4 20.44 3.68 8.90
CA LYS A 4 19.08 3.19 8.61
C LYS A 4 18.07 3.90 9.50
N CYS A 5 16.99 4.41 8.92
CA CYS A 5 15.84 4.91 9.66
C CYS A 5 14.52 4.40 9.08
N GLU A 6 13.48 4.37 9.92
CA GLU A 6 12.10 4.20 9.47
C GLU A 6 11.59 5.53 8.91
N ALA A 7 10.73 5.48 7.89
CA ALA A 7 10.15 6.67 7.23
C ALA A 7 9.58 7.72 8.20
N MET A 8 8.99 7.28 9.31
CA MET A 8 8.43 8.17 10.34
C MET A 8 9.46 8.95 11.15
N THR A 9 10.72 8.52 11.12
CA THR A 9 11.81 9.10 11.90
C THR A 9 12.84 9.83 11.04
N THR A 10 12.66 9.84 9.71
CA THR A 10 13.62 10.41 8.74
C THR A 10 14.06 11.82 9.10
N GLN A 11 13.15 12.68 9.57
CA GLN A 11 13.46 14.06 9.98
C GLN A 11 14.60 14.18 10.99
N LYS A 12 14.78 13.18 11.87
CA LYS A 12 15.83 13.17 12.91
C LYS A 12 17.23 12.94 12.36
N TYR A 13 17.33 12.38 11.15
CA TYR A 13 18.58 11.91 10.55
C TYR A 13 18.99 12.72 9.30
N LEU A 14 18.19 13.71 8.89
CA LEU A 14 18.40 14.50 7.68
C LEU A 14 19.71 15.29 7.64
N ASP A 15 20.26 15.65 8.81
CA ASP A 15 21.53 16.38 8.93
C ASP A 15 22.73 15.46 9.20
N GLN A 16 22.50 14.16 9.36
CA GLN A 16 23.56 13.16 9.57
C GLN A 16 24.04 12.52 8.25
N SER A 17 23.33 12.76 7.15
CA SER A 17 23.61 12.19 5.82
C SER A 17 24.38 13.16 4.93
N GLN A 18 25.20 12.60 4.04
CA GLN A 18 25.96 13.31 3.00
C GLN A 18 25.10 13.63 1.77
N ASN A 19 23.82 14.00 1.98
CA ASN A 19 22.82 14.25 0.93
C ASN A 19 22.56 13.07 -0.02
N ILE A 20 22.91 11.83 0.37
CA ILE A 20 22.58 10.61 -0.36
C ILE A 20 21.47 9.88 0.42
N PHE A 21 20.41 9.51 -0.28
CA PHE A 21 19.22 8.90 0.31
C PHE A 21 18.80 7.68 -0.51
N PHE A 22 18.52 6.58 0.16
CA PHE A 22 18.02 5.36 -0.47
C PHE A 22 16.65 5.02 0.13
N ILE A 23 15.59 5.19 -0.66
CA ILE A 23 14.21 4.90 -0.25
C ILE A 23 13.81 3.53 -0.79
N PHE A 24 13.28 2.66 0.07
CA PHE A 24 12.74 1.36 -0.30
C PHE A 24 11.54 1.01 0.57
N GLY A 25 10.76 0.00 0.20
CA GLY A 25 9.66 -0.52 1.01
C GLY A 25 8.35 -0.67 0.24
N SER A 26 7.40 -1.38 0.84
CA SER A 26 6.11 -1.70 0.23
C SER A 26 5.11 -0.55 0.25
N GLU A 27 5.22 0.41 1.18
CA GLU A 27 4.22 1.46 1.37
C GLU A 27 4.51 2.70 0.52
N VAL A 28 3.73 2.87 -0.56
CA VAL A 28 3.90 4.00 -1.51
C VAL A 28 3.72 5.36 -0.84
N VAL A 29 2.78 5.47 0.10
CA VAL A 29 2.52 6.71 0.83
C VAL A 29 3.73 7.15 1.64
N LEU A 30 4.40 6.20 2.30
CA LEU A 30 5.61 6.49 3.09
C LEU A 30 6.78 6.85 2.17
N LYS A 31 6.91 6.21 1.01
CA LYS A 31 7.94 6.56 0.01
C LYS A 31 7.75 7.97 -0.51
N ASN A 32 6.53 8.33 -0.89
CA ASN A 32 6.20 9.68 -1.38
C ASN A 32 6.42 10.74 -0.29
N ASN A 33 5.91 10.51 0.92
CA ASN A 33 6.11 11.45 2.03
C ASN A 33 7.58 11.65 2.38
N SER A 34 8.37 10.55 2.40
CA SER A 34 9.82 10.61 2.62
C SER A 34 10.50 11.41 1.52
N LYS A 35 10.15 11.16 0.25
CA LYS A 35 10.70 11.90 -0.88
C LYS A 35 10.37 13.40 -0.81
N ASP A 36 9.13 13.76 -0.51
CA ASP A 36 8.72 15.16 -0.37
C ASP A 36 9.47 15.86 0.78
N LEU A 37 9.68 15.14 1.90
CA LEU A 37 10.49 15.61 3.02
C LEU A 37 11.93 15.91 2.59
N LEU A 38 12.56 14.98 1.86
CA LEU A 38 13.91 15.12 1.35
C LEU A 38 14.04 16.27 0.36
N LEU A 39 13.12 16.38 -0.60
CA LEU A 39 13.11 17.47 -1.58
C LEU A 39 12.97 18.83 -0.91
N LYS A 40 12.09 18.94 0.10
CA LYS A 40 11.94 20.18 0.88
C LYS A 40 13.21 20.52 1.68
N HIS A 41 13.82 19.52 2.30
CA HIS A 41 15.08 19.68 3.05
C HIS A 41 16.23 20.15 2.14
N LEU A 42 16.41 19.50 0.99
CA LEU A 42 17.43 19.84 0.01
C LEU A 42 17.17 21.22 -0.61
N SER A 43 15.92 21.56 -0.90
CA SER A 43 15.55 22.90 -1.38
C SER A 43 15.96 23.99 -0.39
N ASN A 44 15.73 23.77 0.91
CA ASN A 44 16.20 24.67 1.97
C ASN A 44 17.73 24.78 2.06
N LYS A 45 18.48 23.74 1.65
CA LYS A 45 19.95 23.73 1.54
C LYS A 45 20.48 24.34 0.23
N GLY A 46 19.59 24.86 -0.61
CA GLY A 46 19.93 25.56 -1.86
C GLY A 46 19.94 24.69 -3.11
N PHE A 47 19.54 23.41 -3.02
CA PHE A 47 19.38 22.53 -4.18
C PHE A 47 18.09 22.89 -4.94
N LYS A 48 18.22 23.59 -6.06
CA LYS A 48 17.08 24.09 -6.84
C LYS A 48 16.86 23.34 -8.14
N GLU A 49 17.92 22.75 -8.67
CA GLU A 49 17.88 22.00 -9.93
C GLU A 49 17.66 20.52 -9.64
N LYS A 50 16.94 19.84 -10.54
CA LYS A 50 16.66 18.42 -10.40
C LYS A 50 16.73 17.71 -11.75
N THR A 51 17.52 16.64 -11.80
CA THR A 51 17.61 15.71 -12.92
C THR A 51 17.03 14.36 -12.50
N ILE A 52 16.16 13.79 -13.32
CA ILE A 52 15.53 12.50 -13.06
C ILE A 52 16.12 11.46 -14.02
N ILE A 53 16.60 10.35 -13.47
CA ILE A 53 17.12 9.21 -14.21
C ILE A 53 16.18 8.03 -13.98
N ASN A 54 15.61 7.53 -15.07
CA ASN A 54 14.81 6.30 -15.09
C ASN A 54 15.63 5.17 -15.73
N LYS A 55 15.03 3.98 -15.83
CA LYS A 55 15.66 2.75 -16.31
C LYS A 55 16.51 2.91 -17.59
N ASP A 56 16.03 3.67 -18.57
CA ASP A 56 16.72 3.87 -19.86
C ASP A 56 17.97 4.76 -19.79
N GLY A 57 18.21 5.41 -18.64
CA GLY A 57 19.38 6.28 -18.40
C GLY A 57 20.33 5.78 -17.33
N PHE A 58 20.19 4.53 -16.85
CA PHE A 58 21.05 3.99 -15.79
C PHE A 58 22.52 3.91 -16.16
N ASP A 59 22.83 3.72 -17.44
CA ASP A 59 24.18 3.77 -18.01
C ASP A 59 24.86 5.14 -17.82
N LYS A 60 24.09 6.22 -17.67
CA LYS A 60 24.58 7.60 -17.53
C LYS A 60 24.63 8.10 -16.09
N ILE A 61 24.33 7.26 -15.09
CA ILE A 61 24.33 7.66 -13.67
C ILE A 61 25.69 8.23 -13.27
N ASP A 62 26.77 7.46 -13.46
CA ASP A 62 28.12 7.85 -13.04
C ASP A 62 28.56 9.15 -13.74
N GLN A 63 28.31 9.24 -15.06
CA GLN A 63 28.60 10.44 -15.85
C GLN A 63 27.85 11.66 -15.32
N THR A 64 26.54 11.52 -15.09
CA THR A 64 25.69 12.62 -14.59
C THR A 64 26.19 13.10 -13.22
N ILE A 65 26.57 12.20 -12.33
CA ILE A 65 27.11 12.55 -11.02
C ILE A 65 28.44 13.30 -11.17
N ILE A 66 29.38 12.79 -11.96
CA ILE A 66 30.72 13.39 -12.09
C ILE A 66 30.67 14.76 -12.77
N GLU A 67 29.88 14.92 -13.84
CA GLU A 67 29.75 16.18 -14.57
C GLU A 67 29.17 17.28 -13.69
N ASN A 68 28.18 16.95 -12.85
CA ASN A 68 27.55 17.92 -11.96
C ASN A 68 28.36 18.17 -10.67
N ALA A 69 29.27 17.25 -10.30
CA ALA A 69 30.14 17.42 -9.13
C ALA A 69 31.35 18.31 -9.43
N SER A 70 31.81 18.33 -10.69
CA SER A 70 33.08 18.94 -11.12
C SER A 70 32.97 20.41 -11.55
N GLY A 71 31.78 21.03 -11.47
CA GLY A 71 31.54 22.36 -12.00
C GLY A 71 31.58 23.47 -10.95
N SER A 72 32.67 24.25 -10.91
CA SER A 72 32.78 25.62 -10.35
C SER A 72 32.49 25.82 -8.84
N LEU A 73 33.26 26.72 -8.21
CA LEU A 73 32.93 27.28 -6.89
C LEU A 73 31.56 27.99 -6.85
N PHE A 74 30.97 28.22 -8.04
CA PHE A 74 29.65 28.79 -8.29
C PHE A 74 28.68 27.79 -8.95
N GLY A 75 28.98 26.50 -8.96
CA GLY A 75 28.14 25.46 -9.54
C GLY A 75 26.73 25.45 -8.93
N SER A 76 25.72 25.23 -9.76
CA SER A 76 24.36 25.04 -9.29
C SER A 76 24.27 23.75 -8.47
N LYS A 77 23.61 23.83 -7.31
CA LYS A 77 23.32 22.64 -6.49
C LYS A 77 22.19 21.84 -7.13
N ILE A 78 22.44 20.57 -7.44
CA ILE A 78 21.52 19.71 -8.18
C ILE A 78 21.11 18.46 -7.40
N ILE A 79 19.86 18.04 -7.58
CA ILE A 79 19.31 16.78 -7.09
C ILE A 79 19.29 15.78 -8.24
N VAL A 80 19.95 14.63 -8.09
CA VAL A 80 19.86 13.49 -8.99
C VAL A 80 18.86 12.49 -8.40
N GLU A 81 17.64 12.45 -8.96
CA GLU A 81 16.59 11.51 -8.58
C GLU A 81 16.65 10.27 -9.48
N ILE A 82 16.95 9.11 -8.90
CA ILE A 82 17.08 7.83 -9.63
C ILE A 82 15.86 6.97 -9.28
N ASN A 83 15.03 6.67 -10.28
CA ASN A 83 13.85 5.83 -10.11
C ASN A 83 14.14 4.40 -10.57
N HIS A 84 14.05 3.46 -9.63
CA HIS A 84 14.12 2.02 -9.87
C HIS A 84 12.74 1.40 -9.65
N ASP A 85 12.10 0.94 -10.71
CA ASP A 85 10.71 0.51 -10.70
C ASP A 85 10.50 -1.00 -10.64
N GLN A 86 11.47 -1.84 -11.04
CA GLN A 86 11.30 -3.30 -11.06
C GLN A 86 12.59 -4.10 -10.86
N GLY A 87 12.46 -5.26 -10.21
CA GLY A 87 13.51 -6.30 -10.18
C GLY A 87 14.66 -6.01 -9.19
N LYS A 88 15.78 -6.72 -9.38
CA LYS A 88 16.98 -6.52 -8.55
C LYS A 88 17.57 -5.12 -8.80
N ILE A 89 18.21 -4.55 -7.78
CA ILE A 89 18.94 -3.28 -7.94
C ILE A 89 20.02 -3.46 -9.02
N PRO A 90 20.02 -2.64 -10.08
CA PRO A 90 21.04 -2.67 -11.12
C PRO A 90 22.43 -2.34 -10.58
N ASP A 91 23.45 -2.92 -11.21
CA ASP A 91 24.85 -2.70 -10.83
C ASP A 91 25.25 -1.23 -10.93
N GLN A 92 24.65 -0.46 -11.85
CA GLN A 92 24.88 0.98 -12.01
C GLN A 92 24.48 1.77 -10.75
N ILE A 93 23.35 1.42 -10.12
CA ILE A 93 22.92 2.06 -8.87
C ILE A 93 23.82 1.62 -7.71
N ILE A 94 24.23 0.35 -7.68
CA ILE A 94 25.13 -0.19 -6.65
C ILE A 94 26.49 0.53 -6.66
N LYS A 95 27.01 0.82 -7.87
CA LYS A 95 28.30 1.48 -8.08
C LYS A 95 28.35 2.93 -7.63
N ILE A 96 27.22 3.58 -7.36
CA ILE A 96 27.20 4.94 -6.78
C ILE A 96 28.01 5.01 -5.48
N SER A 97 27.95 3.95 -4.66
CA SER A 97 28.73 3.87 -3.42
C SER A 97 30.25 3.71 -3.61
N GLN A 98 30.69 3.52 -4.85
CA GLN A 98 32.09 3.34 -5.24
C GLN A 98 32.64 4.56 -5.99
N ILE A 99 31.80 5.58 -6.25
CA ILE A 99 32.25 6.83 -6.85
C ILE A 99 33.19 7.53 -5.87
N GLU A 100 34.38 7.89 -6.37
CA GLU A 100 35.43 8.50 -5.56
C GLU A 100 34.97 9.86 -5.01
N ASN A 101 35.17 10.09 -3.71
CA ASN A 101 34.79 11.32 -3.00
C ASN A 101 33.30 11.69 -3.08
N ILE A 102 32.40 10.76 -3.38
CA ILE A 102 30.95 11.02 -3.47
C ILE A 102 30.38 11.68 -2.20
N ASN A 103 30.94 11.30 -1.06
CA ASN A 103 30.64 11.81 0.28
C ASN A 103 31.07 13.28 0.52
N HIS A 104 31.94 13.82 -0.32
CA HIS A 104 32.50 15.17 -0.23
C HIS A 104 31.95 16.11 -1.33
N MET A 105 31.01 15.63 -2.16
CA MET A 105 30.41 16.43 -3.24
C MET A 105 29.28 17.32 -2.71
N ASP A 106 29.61 18.52 -2.23
CA ASP A 106 28.63 19.44 -1.62
C ASP A 106 27.56 20.00 -2.58
N ASN A 107 27.81 19.93 -3.89
CA ASN A 107 26.92 20.45 -4.93
C ASN A 107 25.92 19.41 -5.46
N ILE A 108 25.98 18.16 -5.00
CA ILE A 108 25.08 17.09 -5.42
C ILE A 108 24.30 16.51 -4.23
N ALA A 109 23.03 16.23 -4.48
CA ALA A 109 22.23 15.36 -3.65
C ALA A 109 21.68 14.21 -4.50
N ILE A 110 21.65 13.00 -3.94
CA ILE A 110 21.19 11.80 -4.66
C ILE A 110 20.00 11.21 -3.92
N ILE A 111 18.88 11.01 -4.63
CA ILE A 111 17.71 10.30 -4.11
C ILE A 111 17.49 9.06 -4.96
N ILE A 112 17.76 7.89 -4.41
CA ILE A 112 17.47 6.60 -5.04
C ILE A 112 16.11 6.14 -4.54
N ASN A 113 15.11 6.15 -5.42
CA ASN A 113 13.74 5.71 -5.13
C ASN A 113 13.50 4.32 -5.72
N SER A 114 13.52 3.29 -4.85
CA SER A 114 13.43 1.89 -5.24
C SER A 114 12.04 1.29 -4.98
N SER A 115 11.55 0.49 -5.91
CA SER A 115 10.35 -0.34 -5.75
C SER A 115 10.57 -1.58 -4.89
N ASN A 116 11.80 -1.90 -4.51
CA ASN A 116 12.10 -3.07 -3.69
C ASN A 116 11.41 -2.99 -2.32
N GLU A 117 10.70 -4.05 -1.95
CA GLU A 117 10.04 -4.12 -0.65
C GLU A 117 11.00 -4.40 0.50
N LYS A 118 12.11 -5.07 0.23
CA LYS A 118 13.10 -5.51 1.23
C LYS A 118 14.52 -5.36 0.72
N LEU A 119 15.43 -5.08 1.64
CA LEU A 119 16.89 -5.08 1.40
C LEU A 119 17.57 -6.11 2.29
N ASN A 120 18.62 -6.74 1.76
CA ASN A 120 19.45 -7.66 2.52
C ASN A 120 20.72 -6.95 3.03
N PHE A 121 20.68 -6.51 4.28
CA PHE A 121 21.78 -5.79 4.96
C PHE A 121 23.05 -6.62 5.17
N THR A 122 23.02 -7.94 4.93
CA THR A 122 24.24 -8.76 4.97
C THR A 122 25.07 -8.63 3.70
N THR A 123 24.48 -8.19 2.58
CA THR A 123 25.18 -8.07 1.30
C THR A 123 26.19 -6.92 1.32
N LYS A 124 27.30 -7.10 0.59
CA LYS A 124 28.39 -6.13 0.54
C LYS A 124 27.92 -4.75 0.09
N TRP A 125 27.10 -4.69 -0.96
CA TRP A 125 26.65 -3.42 -1.52
C TRP A 125 25.72 -2.63 -0.58
N VAL A 126 24.86 -3.30 0.19
CA VAL A 126 24.00 -2.60 1.16
C VAL A 126 24.84 -2.01 2.28
N LYS A 127 25.87 -2.73 2.75
CA LYS A 127 26.81 -2.21 3.75
C LYS A 127 27.57 -0.98 3.25
N GLN A 128 28.05 -1.02 2.00
CA GLN A 128 28.73 0.11 1.37
C GLN A 128 27.78 1.32 1.18
N MET A 129 26.53 1.07 0.78
CA MET A 129 25.54 2.13 0.66
C MET A 129 25.18 2.75 2.01
N ASP A 130 25.03 1.94 3.07
CA ASP A 130 24.68 2.39 4.43
C ASP A 130 25.78 3.24 5.10
N GLU A 131 27.03 3.15 4.62
CA GLU A 131 28.14 4.00 5.09
C GLU A 131 28.06 5.44 4.59
N ILE A 132 27.40 5.69 3.44
CA ILE A 132 27.36 7.01 2.79
C ILE A 132 25.94 7.58 2.64
N ALA A 133 24.92 6.72 2.69
CA ALA A 133 23.54 7.09 2.41
C ALA A 133 22.65 6.87 3.64
N LEU A 134 21.66 7.75 3.82
CA LEU A 134 20.54 7.48 4.71
C LEU A 134 19.57 6.52 4.02
N ILE A 135 19.52 5.28 4.51
CA ILE A 135 18.60 4.25 4.05
C ILE A 135 17.26 4.41 4.79
N ILE A 136 16.20 4.66 4.04
CA ILE A 136 14.85 4.92 4.55
C ILE A 136 13.95 3.72 4.25
N ASP A 137 13.50 3.06 5.31
CA ASP A 137 12.58 1.92 5.27
C ASP A 137 11.12 2.40 5.30
N CYS A 138 10.44 2.23 4.18
CA CYS A 138 9.02 2.51 3.97
C CYS A 138 8.20 1.21 3.94
N GLY A 139 8.50 0.27 4.83
CA GLY A 139 7.72 -0.95 5.01
C GLY A 139 6.32 -0.71 5.60
N LYS A 140 5.53 -1.79 5.68
CA LYS A 140 4.19 -1.76 6.28
C LYS A 140 4.26 -1.31 7.74
N LEU A 141 3.38 -0.39 8.12
CA LEU A 141 3.21 0.00 9.52
C LEU A 141 2.42 -1.05 10.27
N LYS A 142 2.76 -1.27 11.55
CA LYS A 142 1.88 -1.97 12.49
C LYS A 142 0.69 -1.08 12.82
N SER A 143 -0.41 -1.67 13.26
CA SER A 143 -1.65 -0.92 13.56
C SER A 143 -1.46 0.25 14.53
N PHE A 144 -0.55 0.13 15.51
CA PHE A 144 -0.23 1.24 16.42
C PHE A 144 0.59 2.34 15.74
N GLU A 145 1.59 1.97 14.94
CA GLU A 145 2.44 2.91 14.17
C GLU A 145 1.59 3.66 13.12
N GLU A 146 0.64 2.99 12.50
CA GLU A 146 -0.35 3.56 11.58
C GLU A 146 -1.20 4.65 12.26
N LYS A 147 -1.74 4.37 13.46
CA LYS A 147 -2.50 5.37 14.23
C LYS A 147 -1.64 6.58 14.61
N ILE A 148 -0.36 6.38 14.94
CA ILE A 148 0.58 7.47 15.19
C ILE A 148 0.81 8.29 13.92
N TRP A 149 1.07 7.63 12.79
CA TRP A 149 1.23 8.27 11.50
C TRP A 149 0.01 9.14 11.16
N LEU A 150 -1.19 8.57 11.28
CA LEU A 150 -2.43 9.26 10.97
C LEU A 150 -2.68 10.45 11.91
N LYS A 151 -2.40 10.30 13.21
CA LYS A 151 -2.47 11.41 14.18
C LYS A 151 -1.55 12.57 13.78
N HIS A 152 -0.35 12.28 13.28
CA HIS A 152 0.57 13.31 12.78
C HIS A 152 0.05 13.99 11.50
N GLN A 153 -0.52 13.21 10.57
CA GLN A 153 -1.12 13.74 9.34
C GLN A 153 -2.28 14.71 9.63
N LEU A 154 -3.04 14.46 10.69
CA LEU A 154 -4.17 15.26 11.18
C LEU A 154 -3.76 16.35 12.18
N SER A 155 -2.48 16.76 12.21
CA SER A 155 -2.01 17.84 13.10
C SER A 155 -2.69 19.19 12.88
N PHE A 156 -3.30 19.42 11.71
CA PHE A 156 -4.09 20.61 11.39
C PHE A 156 -5.50 20.59 11.99
N ILE A 157 -5.95 19.46 12.52
CA ILE A 157 -7.23 19.30 13.21
C ILE A 157 -7.07 19.69 14.68
N SER A 158 -8.09 20.33 15.25
CA SER A 158 -8.15 20.68 16.68
C SER A 158 -7.87 19.46 17.59
N GLU A 159 -7.19 19.67 18.72
CA GLU A 159 -6.92 18.58 19.68
C GLU A 159 -8.19 17.91 20.20
N LYS A 160 -9.32 18.62 20.19
CA LYS A 160 -10.63 18.10 20.61
C LYS A 160 -11.16 17.04 19.64
N ASP A 161 -11.06 17.29 18.33
CA ASP A 161 -11.69 16.45 17.30
C ASP A 161 -10.76 15.35 16.78
N ARG A 162 -9.44 15.58 16.85
CA ARG A 162 -8.41 14.70 16.29
C ARG A 162 -8.50 13.25 16.78
N PRO A 163 -8.70 12.94 18.09
CA PRO A 163 -8.76 11.55 18.55
C PRO A 163 -9.88 10.75 17.89
N SER A 164 -11.08 11.34 17.75
CA SER A 164 -12.22 10.67 17.12
C SER A 164 -11.98 10.44 15.62
N LEU A 165 -11.42 11.42 14.91
CA LEU A 165 -11.14 11.29 13.48
C LEU A 165 -10.04 10.25 13.19
N VAL A 166 -8.98 10.21 14.01
CA VAL A 166 -7.94 9.17 13.92
C VAL A 166 -8.56 7.79 14.09
N GLN A 167 -9.43 7.60 15.09
CA GLN A 167 -10.08 6.32 15.32
C GLN A 167 -10.96 5.92 14.14
N ASN A 168 -11.85 6.82 13.69
CA ASN A 168 -12.79 6.53 12.61
C ASN A 168 -12.08 6.18 11.30
N ILE A 169 -11.08 6.99 10.89
CA ILE A 169 -10.35 6.77 9.63
C ILE A 169 -9.51 5.48 9.70
N SER A 170 -8.85 5.20 10.84
CA SER A 170 -8.08 3.97 11.00
C SER A 170 -8.97 2.72 11.01
N GLU A 171 -10.16 2.78 11.60
CA GLU A 171 -11.12 1.66 11.56
C GLU A 171 -11.71 1.43 10.16
N MET A 172 -12.03 2.51 9.43
CA MET A 172 -12.61 2.41 8.08
C MET A 172 -11.59 1.93 7.04
N ASN A 173 -10.32 2.35 7.17
CA ASN A 173 -9.28 2.14 6.17
C ASN A 173 -8.06 1.41 6.75
N SER A 174 -8.28 0.43 7.63
CA SER A 174 -7.22 -0.28 8.35
C SER A 174 -6.20 -0.92 7.39
N GLY A 175 -4.91 -0.56 7.54
CA GLY A 175 -3.85 -1.07 6.67
C GLY A 175 -3.84 -0.52 5.23
N ASN A 176 -4.69 0.46 4.91
CA ASN A 176 -4.72 1.13 3.62
C ASN A 176 -4.30 2.61 3.78
N LEU A 177 -2.99 2.84 3.84
CA LEU A 177 -2.41 4.18 4.00
C LEU A 177 -2.80 5.15 2.88
N VAL A 178 -3.07 4.65 1.67
CA VAL A 178 -3.51 5.47 0.53
C VAL A 178 -4.90 6.05 0.81
N ALA A 179 -5.85 5.20 1.19
CA ALA A 179 -7.20 5.64 1.54
C ALA A 179 -7.18 6.59 2.75
N GLN A 180 -6.38 6.29 3.78
CA GLN A 180 -6.21 7.19 4.91
C GLN A 180 -5.62 8.56 4.51
N GLN A 181 -4.63 8.59 3.61
CA GLN A 181 -4.07 9.84 3.11
C GLN A 181 -5.10 10.63 2.29
N ASN A 182 -5.97 9.95 1.54
CA ASN A 182 -7.04 10.60 0.79
C ASN A 182 -8.07 11.22 1.73
N GLU A 183 -8.47 10.53 2.80
CA GLU A 183 -9.33 11.09 3.84
C GLU A 183 -8.70 12.33 4.51
N VAL A 184 -7.41 12.27 4.83
CA VAL A 184 -6.66 13.43 5.36
C VAL A 184 -6.72 14.60 4.37
N LYS A 185 -6.52 14.37 3.07
CA LYS A 185 -6.59 15.42 2.04
C LYS A 185 -7.99 16.01 1.94
N LEU A 186 -9.04 15.19 1.98
CA LEU A 186 -10.43 15.65 1.98
C LEU A 186 -10.73 16.51 3.22
N LEU A 187 -10.24 16.10 4.39
CA LEU A 187 -10.38 16.87 5.62
C LEU A 187 -9.63 18.21 5.53
N ARG A 188 -8.44 18.27 4.92
CA ARG A 188 -7.73 19.55 4.70
C ARG A 188 -8.55 20.55 3.89
N LEU A 189 -9.39 20.07 2.96
CA LEU A 189 -10.23 20.91 2.11
C LEU A 189 -11.55 21.30 2.76
N THR A 190 -12.10 20.45 3.64
CA THR A 190 -13.47 20.58 4.15
C THR A 190 -13.56 20.96 5.62
N TYR A 191 -12.51 20.76 6.42
CA TYR A 191 -12.56 20.98 7.86
C TYR A 191 -12.65 22.47 8.20
N LYS A 192 -13.59 22.80 9.10
CA LYS A 192 -13.72 24.12 9.73
C LYS A 192 -13.64 23.90 11.24
N ASP A 193 -12.90 24.76 11.94
CA ASP A 193 -12.73 24.64 13.40
C ASP A 193 -14.09 24.60 14.12
N GLY A 194 -14.27 23.62 15.00
CA GLY A 194 -15.50 23.44 15.79
C GLY A 194 -16.58 22.55 15.17
N ASP A 195 -16.37 22.02 13.97
CA ASP A 195 -17.32 21.14 13.25
C ASP A 195 -17.28 19.66 13.70
N GLY A 196 -16.41 19.31 14.65
CA GLY A 196 -16.18 17.93 15.09
C GLY A 196 -17.27 17.31 15.97
N GLN A 197 -18.38 18.01 16.24
CA GLN A 197 -19.49 17.45 17.05
C GLN A 197 -20.68 16.94 16.24
N GLU A 198 -20.83 17.30 14.96
CA GLU A 198 -22.00 16.92 14.16
C GLU A 198 -21.70 16.37 12.77
N ARG A 199 -20.44 16.07 12.45
CA ARG A 199 -20.19 15.13 11.37
C ARG A 199 -20.57 13.74 11.87
N LYS A 200 -21.84 13.36 11.67
CA LYS A 200 -22.16 11.96 11.36
C LYS A 200 -21.06 11.52 10.41
N PRO A 201 -20.36 10.39 10.69
CA PRO A 201 -19.33 9.92 9.78
C PRO A 201 -19.92 10.02 8.38
N SER A 202 -19.18 10.55 7.43
CA SER A 202 -19.52 10.44 6.02
C SER A 202 -19.59 8.94 5.72
N VAL A 203 -20.71 8.34 6.09
CA VAL A 203 -21.13 7.00 5.77
C VAL A 203 -21.34 7.09 4.28
N GLU A 204 -20.30 6.77 3.52
CA GLU A 204 -20.32 6.34 2.11
C GLU A 204 -18.98 6.54 1.38
N SER A 205 -17.94 7.08 2.01
CA SER A 205 -16.63 7.30 1.32
C SER A 205 -15.52 6.34 1.74
N ALA A 206 -15.82 5.27 2.49
CA ALA A 206 -14.88 4.15 2.52
C ALA A 206 -14.96 3.48 1.14
N GLU A 207 -14.00 3.75 0.27
CA GLU A 207 -13.72 2.93 -0.91
C GLU A 207 -13.32 1.53 -0.42
N PHE A 208 -14.32 0.74 -0.02
CA PHE A 208 -14.11 -0.66 0.31
C PHE A 208 -13.68 -1.36 -0.96
N MET A 209 -12.46 -1.86 -0.95
CA MET A 209 -11.93 -2.53 -2.12
C MET A 209 -12.57 -3.93 -2.23
N PRO A 210 -12.99 -4.37 -3.42
CA PRO A 210 -13.62 -5.68 -3.61
C PRO A 210 -12.84 -6.85 -2.98
N PHE A 211 -11.50 -6.76 -2.91
CA PHE A 211 -10.67 -7.80 -2.32
C PHE A 211 -10.86 -8.00 -0.81
N GLU A 212 -11.36 -7.01 -0.07
CA GLU A 212 -11.65 -7.13 1.37
C GLU A 212 -12.87 -8.02 1.63
N LEU A 213 -13.72 -8.22 0.62
CA LEU A 213 -14.91 -9.06 0.71
C LEU A 213 -14.55 -10.53 1.00
N GLU A 214 -13.45 -11.05 0.43
CA GLU A 214 -12.99 -12.42 0.67
C GLU A 214 -12.77 -12.66 2.17
N ASP A 215 -12.05 -11.74 2.83
CA ASP A 215 -11.69 -11.86 4.25
C ASP A 215 -12.92 -11.78 5.15
N LYS A 216 -13.90 -10.91 4.81
CA LYS A 216 -15.15 -10.83 5.59
C LYS A 216 -16.05 -12.05 5.40
N ILE A 217 -16.07 -12.65 4.20
CA ILE A 217 -16.84 -13.88 3.96
C ILE A 217 -16.22 -15.06 4.71
N ILE A 218 -14.90 -15.30 4.57
CA ILE A 218 -14.27 -16.47 5.20
C ILE A 218 -14.22 -16.38 6.73
N SER A 219 -14.31 -15.17 7.29
CA SER A 219 -14.44 -14.94 8.73
C SER A 219 -15.89 -14.95 9.25
N ASN A 220 -16.88 -15.28 8.40
CA ASN A 220 -18.31 -15.28 8.71
C ASN A 220 -18.83 -13.91 9.22
N ASN A 221 -18.27 -12.80 8.75
CA ASN A 221 -18.69 -11.45 9.15
C ASN A 221 -19.72 -10.88 8.17
N THR A 222 -20.96 -11.38 8.25
CA THR A 222 -22.07 -10.99 7.35
C THR A 222 -22.27 -9.48 7.28
N LYS A 223 -22.29 -8.80 8.44
CA LYS A 223 -22.56 -7.36 8.52
C LYS A 223 -21.52 -6.55 7.74
N GLN A 224 -20.24 -6.87 7.90
CA GLN A 224 -19.18 -6.15 7.18
C GLN A 224 -19.14 -6.55 5.70
N ALA A 225 -19.41 -7.81 5.36
CA ALA A 225 -19.47 -8.26 3.96
C ALA A 225 -20.57 -7.53 3.18
N LEU A 226 -21.78 -7.39 3.75
CA LEU A 226 -22.88 -6.63 3.13
C LEU A 226 -22.56 -5.13 3.04
N LYS A 227 -21.92 -4.56 4.08
CA LYS A 227 -21.48 -3.16 4.03
C LYS A 227 -20.53 -2.89 2.86
N ILE A 228 -19.58 -3.79 2.61
CA ILE A 228 -18.67 -3.71 1.45
C ILE A 228 -19.46 -3.74 0.14
N ILE A 229 -20.38 -4.71 -0.01
CA ILE A 229 -21.21 -4.84 -1.23
C ILE A 229 -22.02 -3.58 -1.50
N HIS A 230 -22.71 -3.05 -0.48
CA HIS A 230 -23.56 -1.85 -0.63
C HIS A 230 -22.74 -0.59 -0.91
N SER A 231 -21.52 -0.50 -0.37
CA SER A 231 -20.61 0.59 -0.69
C SER A 231 -20.15 0.53 -2.15
N ILE A 232 -19.79 -0.65 -2.64
CA ILE A 232 -19.38 -0.84 -4.04
C ILE A 232 -20.53 -0.54 -5.00
N LYS A 233 -21.74 -1.02 -4.69
CA LYS A 233 -22.96 -0.70 -5.45
C LYS A 233 -23.20 0.81 -5.58
N SER A 234 -22.96 1.56 -4.50
CA SER A 234 -23.24 2.99 -4.48
C SER A 234 -22.16 3.82 -5.18
N ALA A 235 -20.93 3.30 -5.24
CA ALA A 235 -19.77 4.02 -5.78
C ALA A 235 -19.45 3.64 -7.23
N GLU A 236 -19.37 2.34 -7.57
CA GLU A 236 -18.77 1.84 -8.81
C GLU A 236 -19.37 0.49 -9.25
N ASP A 237 -20.49 0.52 -10.00
CA ASP A 237 -21.16 -0.68 -10.54
C ASP A 237 -20.26 -1.55 -11.45
N HIS A 238 -19.17 -0.99 -11.97
CA HIS A 238 -18.23 -1.72 -12.84
C HIS A 238 -17.51 -2.88 -12.13
N TYR A 239 -17.55 -2.96 -10.80
CA TYR A 239 -16.97 -4.06 -10.03
C TYR A 239 -17.83 -5.32 -10.00
N ALA A 240 -19.05 -5.29 -10.53
CA ALA A 240 -19.95 -6.46 -10.52
C ALA A 240 -19.30 -7.76 -11.08
N PRO A 241 -18.56 -7.76 -12.21
CA PRO A 241 -17.82 -8.94 -12.66
C PRO A 241 -16.75 -9.43 -11.68
N LEU A 242 -16.08 -8.52 -10.98
CA LEU A 242 -15.06 -8.86 -9.97
C LEU A 242 -15.69 -9.49 -8.73
N LEU A 243 -16.87 -9.01 -8.31
CA LEU A 243 -17.63 -9.58 -7.20
C LEU A 243 -18.10 -11.01 -7.50
N VAL A 244 -18.57 -11.28 -8.74
CA VAL A 244 -18.86 -12.64 -9.22
C VAL A 244 -17.62 -13.53 -9.09
N TRP A 245 -16.47 -13.04 -9.55
CA TRP A 245 -15.21 -13.79 -9.50
C TRP A 245 -14.78 -14.09 -8.06
N ILE A 246 -14.84 -13.12 -7.14
CA ILE A 246 -14.46 -13.30 -5.73
C ILE A 246 -15.32 -14.38 -5.09
N VAL A 247 -16.64 -14.25 -5.17
CA VAL A 247 -17.58 -15.18 -4.54
C VAL A 247 -17.48 -16.57 -5.18
N GLY A 248 -17.34 -16.64 -6.50
CA GLY A 248 -17.08 -17.87 -7.24
C GLY A 248 -15.79 -18.55 -6.79
N LYS A 249 -14.69 -17.80 -6.63
CA LYS A 249 -13.41 -18.34 -6.15
C LYS A 249 -13.55 -18.96 -4.76
N ILE A 250 -14.22 -18.25 -3.83
CA ILE A 250 -14.41 -18.73 -2.45
C ILE A 250 -15.19 -20.05 -2.45
N ILE A 251 -16.34 -20.07 -3.13
CA ILE A 251 -17.23 -21.24 -3.17
C ILE A 251 -16.54 -22.44 -3.84
N ASN A 252 -15.89 -22.22 -4.99
CA ASN A 252 -15.21 -23.29 -5.71
C ASN A 252 -14.02 -23.85 -4.92
N SER A 253 -13.21 -22.97 -4.31
CA SER A 253 -12.09 -23.39 -3.47
C SER A 253 -12.57 -24.19 -2.26
N ALA A 254 -13.65 -23.76 -1.62
CA ALA A 254 -14.28 -24.45 -0.50
C ALA A 254 -14.84 -25.82 -0.92
N ALA A 255 -15.57 -25.90 -2.04
CA ALA A 255 -16.14 -27.14 -2.55
C ALA A 255 -15.07 -28.16 -2.94
N ASN A 256 -14.01 -27.71 -3.61
CA ASN A 256 -12.86 -28.57 -3.98
C ASN A 256 -12.15 -29.10 -2.73
N ALA A 257 -11.89 -28.23 -1.76
CA ALA A 257 -11.24 -28.61 -0.52
C ALA A 257 -12.06 -29.61 0.32
N ARG A 258 -13.41 -29.50 0.36
CA ARG A 258 -14.28 -30.48 1.04
C ARG A 258 -14.23 -31.87 0.42
N GLN A 259 -13.96 -31.98 -0.87
CA GLN A 259 -13.90 -33.24 -1.61
C GLN A 259 -12.47 -33.83 -1.65
N SER A 260 -11.46 -33.01 -1.35
CA SER A 260 -10.07 -33.43 -1.39
C SER A 260 -9.67 -34.25 -0.16
N LYS A 261 -8.84 -35.28 -0.37
CA LYS A 261 -8.12 -35.99 0.71
C LYS A 261 -7.11 -35.10 1.43
N ASN A 262 -6.60 -34.07 0.74
CA ASN A 262 -5.74 -33.04 1.31
C ASN A 262 -6.35 -31.64 1.04
N PRO A 263 -7.19 -31.13 1.95
CA PRO A 263 -7.91 -29.87 1.76
C PRO A 263 -7.00 -28.65 1.61
N VAL A 264 -5.90 -28.58 2.38
CA VAL A 264 -4.98 -27.42 2.35
C VAL A 264 -4.27 -27.31 1.00
N ASP A 265 -3.75 -28.43 0.49
CA ASP A 265 -3.12 -28.44 -0.84
C ASP A 265 -4.13 -28.10 -1.94
N SER A 266 -5.38 -28.54 -1.80
CA SER A 266 -6.46 -28.19 -2.73
C SER A 266 -6.76 -26.68 -2.75
N LEU A 267 -6.72 -26.03 -1.59
CA LEU A 267 -6.91 -24.57 -1.48
C LEU A 267 -5.77 -23.82 -2.20
N ILE A 268 -4.52 -24.21 -1.95
CA ILE A 268 -3.35 -23.59 -2.58
C ILE A 268 -3.40 -23.77 -4.10
N LYS A 269 -3.74 -24.97 -4.58
CA LYS A 269 -3.91 -25.26 -6.02
C LYS A 269 -5.06 -24.46 -6.65
N SER A 270 -6.06 -24.07 -5.86
CA SER A 270 -7.19 -23.23 -6.31
C SER A 270 -6.87 -21.72 -6.24
N GLY A 271 -5.63 -21.34 -5.94
CA GLY A 271 -5.20 -19.94 -5.88
C GLY A 271 -5.50 -19.24 -4.54
N VAL A 272 -5.70 -20.00 -3.46
CA VAL A 272 -5.75 -19.45 -2.09
C VAL A 272 -4.33 -19.25 -1.58
N TRP A 273 -4.04 -18.05 -1.09
CA TRP A 273 -2.74 -17.74 -0.50
C TRP A 273 -2.48 -18.57 0.76
N LYS A 274 -1.24 -19.03 0.94
CA LYS A 274 -0.86 -19.92 2.06
C LYS A 274 -1.24 -19.34 3.43
N ASN A 275 -1.11 -18.03 3.63
CA ASN A 275 -1.48 -17.34 4.87
C ASN A 275 -2.99 -17.34 5.17
N LYS A 276 -3.87 -17.49 4.16
CA LYS A 276 -5.32 -17.56 4.33
C LYS A 276 -5.86 -18.99 4.51
N THR A 277 -5.02 -20.02 4.31
CA THR A 277 -5.47 -21.42 4.34
C THR A 277 -6.11 -21.82 5.67
N SER A 278 -5.62 -21.30 6.80
CA SER A 278 -6.18 -21.60 8.11
C SER A 278 -7.61 -21.05 8.29
N GLU A 279 -7.85 -19.82 7.81
CA GLU A 279 -9.17 -19.18 7.86
C GLU A 279 -10.16 -19.90 6.94
N TYR A 280 -9.73 -20.25 5.72
CA TYR A 280 -10.51 -21.08 4.81
C TYR A 280 -10.85 -22.44 5.44
N MET A 281 -9.91 -23.09 6.12
CA MET A 281 -10.22 -24.36 6.79
C MET A 281 -11.26 -24.21 7.91
N HIS A 282 -11.25 -23.10 8.64
CA HIS A 282 -12.28 -22.80 9.63
C HIS A 282 -13.65 -22.56 8.96
N PHE A 283 -13.68 -21.73 7.91
CA PHE A 283 -14.86 -21.44 7.10
C PHE A 283 -15.50 -22.71 6.54
N ILE A 284 -14.68 -23.56 5.91
CA ILE A 284 -15.12 -24.77 5.21
C ILE A 284 -15.67 -25.82 6.18
N LYS A 285 -15.16 -25.89 7.40
CA LYS A 285 -15.62 -26.85 8.42
C LYS A 285 -17.12 -26.67 8.73
N ASN A 286 -17.62 -25.44 8.67
CA ASN A 286 -19.01 -25.12 8.98
C ASN A 286 -19.94 -25.28 7.78
N HIS A 287 -19.41 -25.56 6.59
CA HIS A 287 -20.19 -25.67 5.35
C HIS A 287 -20.34 -27.12 4.88
N LYS A 288 -21.59 -27.56 4.71
CA LYS A 288 -21.90 -28.82 4.04
C LYS A 288 -21.57 -28.73 2.55
N LEU A 289 -21.02 -29.81 1.98
CA LEU A 289 -20.66 -29.85 0.56
C LEU A 289 -21.87 -29.58 -0.35
N GLN A 290 -23.05 -30.12 -0.01
CA GLN A 290 -24.29 -29.89 -0.76
C GLN A 290 -24.65 -28.41 -0.84
N ASN A 291 -24.47 -27.65 0.25
CA ASN A 291 -24.73 -26.21 0.27
C ASN A 291 -23.75 -25.47 -0.66
N LEU A 292 -22.47 -25.83 -0.63
CA LEU A 292 -21.46 -25.24 -1.51
C LEU A 292 -21.76 -25.51 -2.99
N ILE A 293 -22.16 -26.73 -3.34
CA ILE A 293 -22.57 -27.09 -4.71
C ILE A 293 -23.80 -26.29 -5.14
N GLN A 294 -24.79 -26.13 -4.27
CA GLN A 294 -25.95 -25.28 -4.55
C GLN A 294 -25.54 -23.81 -4.78
N LEU A 295 -24.58 -23.31 -4.01
CA LEU A 295 -24.06 -21.96 -4.17
C LEU A 295 -23.24 -21.79 -5.46
N GLN A 296 -22.59 -22.83 -5.99
CA GLN A 296 -21.96 -22.79 -7.33
C GLN A 296 -23.00 -22.50 -8.42
N LYS A 297 -24.18 -23.13 -8.33
CA LYS A 297 -25.28 -22.82 -9.25
C LYS A 297 -25.74 -21.37 -9.09
N ASN A 298 -25.84 -20.87 -7.86
CA ASN A 298 -26.22 -19.48 -7.63
C ASN A 298 -25.19 -18.49 -8.20
N VAL A 299 -23.89 -18.80 -8.16
CA VAL A 299 -22.85 -17.96 -8.79
C VAL A 299 -23.00 -17.93 -10.32
N PHE A 300 -23.37 -19.05 -10.94
CA PHE A 300 -23.67 -19.07 -12.36
C PHE A 300 -24.87 -18.16 -12.71
N GLU A 301 -25.95 -18.26 -11.93
CA GLU A 301 -27.13 -17.39 -12.08
C GLU A 301 -26.78 -15.90 -11.84
N LEU A 302 -25.89 -15.63 -10.88
CA LEU A 302 -25.39 -14.29 -10.59
C LEU A 302 -24.60 -13.71 -11.77
N ASP A 303 -23.77 -14.52 -12.43
CA ASP A 303 -23.03 -14.11 -13.64
C ASP A 303 -23.98 -13.81 -14.81
N LEU A 304 -25.05 -14.60 -14.97
CA LEU A 304 -26.08 -14.31 -15.98
C LEU A 304 -26.81 -12.99 -15.68
N ALA A 305 -27.16 -12.73 -14.42
CA ALA A 305 -27.77 -11.46 -14.00
C ALA A 305 -26.83 -10.27 -14.27
N ASN A 306 -25.55 -10.39 -13.94
CA ASN A 306 -24.53 -9.38 -14.23
C ASN A 306 -24.40 -9.10 -15.75
N LYS A 307 -24.55 -10.12 -16.60
CA LYS A 307 -24.49 -10.00 -18.07
C LYS A 307 -25.80 -9.53 -18.70
N GLY A 308 -26.86 -9.29 -17.92
CA GLY A 308 -28.19 -8.95 -18.43
C GLY A 308 -28.87 -10.10 -19.19
N LEU A 309 -28.45 -11.34 -18.94
CA LEU A 309 -29.01 -12.56 -19.54
C LEU A 309 -30.07 -13.23 -18.65
N SER A 310 -30.45 -12.56 -17.56
CA SER A 310 -31.41 -13.00 -16.56
C SER A 310 -32.17 -11.79 -16.02
N ASP A 311 -33.46 -11.97 -15.72
CA ASP A 311 -34.33 -10.92 -15.15
C ASP A 311 -34.12 -10.68 -13.65
N LYS A 312 -33.16 -11.39 -13.04
CA LYS A 312 -32.85 -11.26 -11.60
C LYS A 312 -32.02 -10.01 -11.31
N ASP A 313 -32.25 -9.41 -10.14
CA ASP A 313 -31.42 -8.32 -9.64
C ASP A 313 -30.07 -8.88 -9.13
N PHE A 314 -28.98 -8.47 -9.78
CA PHE A 314 -27.62 -8.89 -9.46
C PHE A 314 -27.26 -8.65 -7.99
N TRP A 315 -27.55 -7.45 -7.47
CA TRP A 315 -27.16 -7.06 -6.12
C TRP A 315 -27.93 -7.83 -5.05
N TYR A 316 -29.22 -8.06 -5.30
CA TYR A 316 -30.05 -8.90 -4.44
C TYR A 316 -29.57 -10.36 -4.39
N GLU A 317 -29.22 -10.93 -5.55
CA GLU A 317 -28.67 -12.30 -5.60
C GLU A 317 -27.30 -12.40 -4.92
N LEU A 318 -26.44 -11.37 -5.08
CA LEU A 318 -25.15 -11.30 -4.41
C LEU A 318 -25.31 -11.26 -2.88
N ASP A 319 -26.19 -10.41 -2.37
CA ASP A 319 -26.52 -10.34 -0.94
C ASP A 319 -26.98 -11.70 -0.42
N ASN A 320 -27.88 -12.37 -1.13
CA ASN A 320 -28.38 -13.69 -0.77
C ASN A 320 -27.29 -14.76 -0.72
N ILE A 321 -26.35 -14.75 -1.68
CA ILE A 321 -25.22 -15.67 -1.69
C ILE A 321 -24.32 -15.41 -0.48
N VAL A 322 -23.99 -14.15 -0.19
CA VAL A 322 -23.12 -13.79 0.93
C VAL A 322 -23.77 -14.11 2.29
N ILE A 323 -25.08 -13.85 2.45
CA ILE A 323 -25.81 -14.23 3.65
C ILE A 323 -25.75 -15.74 3.87
N LYS A 324 -25.99 -16.55 2.82
CA LYS A 324 -25.90 -18.02 2.88
C LYS A 324 -24.50 -18.54 3.17
N LEU A 325 -23.46 -17.82 2.76
CA LEU A 325 -22.06 -18.17 3.05
C LEU A 325 -21.64 -17.82 4.48
N THR A 326 -22.27 -16.83 5.10
CA THR A 326 -21.78 -16.27 6.38
C THR A 326 -22.69 -16.57 7.56
N SER A 327 -23.94 -16.95 7.29
CA SER A 327 -24.94 -17.31 8.30
C SER A 327 -25.04 -18.84 8.35
N ASN A 328 -24.31 -19.47 9.27
CA ASN A 328 -24.41 -20.91 9.56
C ASN A 328 -25.11 -21.16 10.89
#